data_AF-A0A6G5RIF4-F1
#
_entry.id   AF-A0A6G5RIF4-F1
#
_cell.length_a   1.000
_cell.length_b   1.000
_cell.length_c   1.000
_cell.angle_alpha   90.00
_cell.angle_beta   90.00
_cell.angle_gamma   90.00
#
_symmetry.space_group_name_H-M   'P 1'
#
loop_
_entity.id
_entity.type
_entity.pdbx_description
1 polymer ?
#
loop_
_entity_poly.entity_id
_entity_poly.type
_entity_poly.pdbx_seq_one_letter_code
_entity_poly.pdbx_strand_id
1 'polypeptide(L)'
;MNAKTVLPAVAMTAVSMVLTLAVVVMWLGTAMPWPVALVVGLGIDGGWLATLAYERRLAAQGDHSHAVTAVGWAFGLIATGVLVAHALTAEESAGAWLAVAWLPVAAKALWLVHGLWERTALTPGALGAIRGIQQESRDEAAVARARLLAEARTEETRLTAVTAAGARVARVQARTAVTLAGAWSTLETARDGEDTGRALTSVTTRVTHGVTPPWELPVWGPTQPVPALETGPALTDEALDALVDEIRHSETPALSYREMSARFRAAGHAASEVRLRAAWKRVVA
;
A
#
# COMPACT_ATOMS: atom_id res chain seq x y z
N MET A 1 -28.06 -21.58 5.50
CA MET A 1 -28.06 -22.92 4.88
C MET A 1 -28.80 -22.84 3.57
N ASN A 2 -28.20 -23.29 2.46
CA ASN A 2 -28.87 -23.25 1.16
C ASN A 2 -29.76 -24.50 1.05
N ALA A 3 -31.07 -24.36 1.13
CA ALA A 3 -32.01 -25.50 1.20
C ALA A 3 -31.83 -26.50 0.04
N LYS A 4 -31.37 -26.02 -1.11
CA LYS A 4 -31.16 -26.82 -2.33
C LYS A 4 -30.04 -27.86 -2.20
N THR A 5 -29.05 -27.63 -1.33
CA THR A 5 -27.83 -28.47 -1.27
C THR A 5 -27.88 -29.54 -0.18
N VAL A 6 -28.79 -29.38 0.79
CA VAL A 6 -29.03 -30.31 1.91
C VAL A 6 -30.07 -31.38 1.54
N LEU A 7 -30.98 -31.04 0.61
CA LEU A 7 -32.16 -31.85 0.28
C LEU A 7 -31.85 -33.30 -0.12
N PRO A 8 -30.82 -33.60 -0.96
CA PRO A 8 -30.46 -34.98 -1.28
C PRO A 8 -30.00 -35.78 -0.07
N ALA A 9 -29.20 -35.17 0.83
CA ALA A 9 -28.69 -35.84 2.03
C ALA A 9 -29.83 -36.19 2.99
N VAL A 10 -30.78 -35.25 3.18
CA VAL A 10 -31.96 -35.47 4.03
C VAL A 10 -32.88 -36.53 3.44
N ALA A 11 -33.16 -36.47 2.14
CA ALA A 11 -34.00 -37.47 1.47
C ALA A 11 -33.41 -38.88 1.60
N MET A 12 -32.11 -39.03 1.33
CA MET A 12 -31.40 -40.30 1.44
C MET A 12 -31.40 -40.85 2.88
N THR A 13 -31.18 -39.97 3.86
CA THR A 13 -31.26 -40.28 5.31
C THR A 13 -32.65 -40.81 5.67
N ALA A 14 -33.71 -40.12 5.24
CA ALA A 14 -35.09 -40.52 5.54
C ALA A 14 -35.46 -41.87 4.91
N VAL A 15 -35.11 -42.08 3.64
CA VAL A 15 -35.35 -43.36 2.95
C VAL A 15 -34.58 -44.50 3.63
N SER A 16 -33.32 -44.26 3.98
CA SER A 16 -32.49 -45.24 4.68
C SER A 16 -33.06 -45.64 6.04
N MET A 17 -33.55 -44.69 6.83
CA MET A 17 -34.15 -44.97 8.14
C MET A 17 -35.44 -45.78 8.00
N VAL A 18 -36.34 -45.35 7.12
CA VAL A 18 -37.62 -46.07 6.89
C VAL A 18 -37.34 -47.51 6.47
N LEU A 19 -36.37 -47.72 5.59
CA LEU A 19 -35.99 -49.05 5.15
C LEU A 19 -35.38 -49.90 6.29
N THR A 20 -34.45 -49.33 7.05
CA THR A 20 -33.79 -50.02 8.17
C THR A 20 -34.82 -50.43 9.21
N LEU A 21 -35.72 -49.52 9.59
CA LEU A 21 -36.81 -49.80 10.51
C LEU A 21 -37.76 -50.89 9.96
N ALA A 22 -38.18 -50.79 8.71
CA ALA A 22 -39.07 -51.78 8.09
C ALA A 22 -38.45 -53.18 8.08
N VAL A 23 -37.17 -53.28 7.70
CA VAL A 23 -36.43 -54.55 7.69
C VAL A 23 -36.26 -55.10 9.11
N VAL A 24 -35.85 -54.27 10.07
CA VAL A 24 -35.70 -54.71 11.47
C VAL A 24 -37.03 -55.22 12.02
N VAL A 25 -38.14 -54.50 11.83
CA VAL A 25 -39.44 -54.91 12.35
C VAL A 25 -39.93 -56.20 11.69
N MET A 26 -39.83 -56.30 10.36
CA MET A 26 -40.31 -57.46 9.62
C MET A 26 -39.46 -58.70 9.88
N TRP A 27 -38.13 -58.56 9.92
CA TRP A 27 -37.21 -59.67 10.10
C TRP A 27 -37.08 -60.05 11.58
N LEU A 28 -36.75 -59.11 12.45
CA LEU A 28 -36.53 -59.36 13.87
C LEU A 28 -37.84 -59.65 14.61
N GLY A 29 -38.98 -59.12 14.13
CA GLY A 29 -40.31 -59.43 14.65
C GLY A 29 -40.74 -60.90 14.51
N THR A 30 -40.05 -61.69 13.67
CA THR A 30 -40.24 -63.15 13.61
C THR A 30 -39.57 -63.88 14.78
N ALA A 31 -38.52 -63.29 15.35
CA ALA A 31 -37.70 -63.89 16.40
C ALA A 31 -38.00 -63.33 17.80
N MET A 32 -38.54 -62.11 17.90
CA MET A 32 -38.88 -61.46 19.16
C MET A 32 -40.19 -60.65 19.06
N PRO A 33 -40.83 -60.27 20.19
CA PRO A 33 -42.03 -59.45 20.16
C PRO A 33 -41.83 -58.15 19.38
N TRP A 34 -42.78 -57.81 18.51
CA TRP A 34 -42.71 -56.64 17.63
C TRP A 34 -42.39 -55.30 18.33
N PRO A 35 -42.80 -55.02 19.60
CA PRO A 35 -42.41 -53.77 20.26
C PRO A 35 -40.91 -53.68 20.52
N VAL A 36 -40.26 -54.82 20.79
CA VAL A 36 -38.81 -54.88 21.02
C VAL A 36 -38.06 -54.61 19.72
N ALA A 37 -38.49 -55.22 18.62
CA ALA A 37 -37.91 -54.97 17.30
C ALA A 37 -38.04 -53.49 16.88
N LEU A 38 -39.18 -52.84 17.16
CA LEU A 38 -39.34 -51.40 16.94
C LEU A 38 -38.35 -50.56 17.75
N VAL A 39 -38.18 -50.86 19.04
CA VAL A 39 -37.22 -50.13 19.88
C VAL A 39 -35.80 -50.29 19.36
N VAL A 40 -35.42 -51.49 18.91
CA VAL A 40 -34.10 -51.74 18.31
C VAL A 40 -33.92 -50.92 17.02
N GLY A 41 -34.88 -50.95 16.10
CA GLY A 41 -34.81 -50.19 14.85
C GLY A 41 -34.73 -48.68 15.09
N LEU A 42 -35.61 -48.15 15.95
CA LEU A 42 -35.60 -46.74 16.35
C LEU A 42 -34.34 -46.37 17.13
N GLY A 43 -33.74 -47.29 17.88
CA GLY A 43 -32.49 -47.08 18.60
C GLY A 43 -31.29 -46.92 17.66
N ILE A 44 -31.21 -47.76 16.62
CA ILE A 44 -30.16 -47.66 15.58
C ILE A 44 -30.26 -46.32 14.85
N ASP A 45 -31.45 -46.00 14.34
CA ASP A 45 -31.69 -44.78 13.58
C ASP A 45 -31.61 -43.52 14.45
N GLY A 46 -32.13 -43.59 15.68
CA GLY A 46 -32.09 -42.51 16.65
C GLY A 46 -30.67 -42.18 17.12
N GLY A 47 -29.86 -43.21 17.38
CA GLY A 47 -28.43 -43.05 17.69
C GLY A 47 -27.68 -42.40 16.53
N TRP A 48 -27.96 -42.84 15.30
CA TRP A 48 -27.39 -42.25 14.10
C TRP A 48 -27.78 -40.77 13.93
N LEU A 49 -29.07 -40.43 14.05
CA LEU A 49 -29.54 -39.04 13.96
C LEU A 49 -28.97 -38.15 15.07
N ALA A 50 -28.86 -38.66 16.30
CA ALA A 50 -28.27 -37.91 17.40
C ALA A 50 -26.81 -37.55 17.11
N THR A 51 -26.03 -38.49 16.58
CA THR A 51 -24.64 -38.21 16.19
C THR A 51 -24.56 -37.21 15.03
N LEU A 52 -25.42 -37.33 14.01
CA LEU A 52 -25.47 -36.38 12.89
C LEU A 52 -25.85 -34.97 13.36
N ALA A 53 -26.85 -34.85 14.24
CA ALA A 53 -27.25 -33.57 14.81
C ALA A 53 -26.12 -32.93 15.62
N TYR A 54 -25.40 -33.74 16.40
CA TYR A 54 -24.26 -33.28 17.19
C TYR A 54 -23.10 -32.83 16.29
N GLU A 55 -22.74 -33.61 15.26
CA GLU A 55 -21.74 -33.22 14.27
C GLU A 55 -22.09 -31.90 13.57
N ARG A 56 -23.36 -31.72 13.19
CA ARG A 56 -23.84 -30.49 12.55
C ARG A 56 -23.75 -29.28 13.48
N ARG A 57 -24.05 -29.48 14.76
CA ARG A 57 -23.90 -28.46 15.79
C ARG A 57 -22.44 -28.04 15.97
N LEU A 58 -21.50 -28.99 16.04
CA LEU A 58 -20.07 -28.69 16.14
C LEU A 58 -19.56 -27.99 14.88
N ALA A 59 -19.95 -28.46 13.70
CA ALA A 59 -19.56 -27.85 12.43
C ALA A 59 -20.03 -26.38 12.33
N ALA A 60 -21.22 -26.06 12.85
CA ALA A 60 -21.72 -24.68 12.93
C ALA A 60 -20.91 -23.79 13.89
N GLN A 61 -20.21 -24.40 14.86
CA GLN A 61 -19.32 -23.72 15.81
C GLN A 61 -17.85 -23.69 15.32
N GLY A 62 -17.55 -24.28 14.16
CA GLY A 62 -16.18 -24.41 13.63
C GLY A 62 -15.34 -25.50 14.30
N ASP A 63 -15.98 -26.38 15.09
CA ASP A 63 -15.32 -27.48 15.81
C ASP A 63 -15.66 -28.85 15.20
N HIS A 64 -14.90 -29.89 15.56
CA HIS A 64 -15.07 -31.26 15.06
C HIS A 64 -14.65 -32.28 16.12
N SER A 65 -15.39 -33.39 16.24
CA SER A 65 -15.01 -34.50 17.13
C SER A 65 -14.87 -35.80 16.37
N HIS A 66 -13.63 -36.30 16.28
CA HIS A 66 -13.35 -37.60 15.65
C HIS A 66 -14.08 -38.75 16.32
N ALA A 67 -14.26 -38.70 17.65
CA ALA A 67 -14.98 -39.72 18.39
C ALA A 67 -16.46 -39.79 17.97
N VAL A 68 -17.14 -38.64 17.90
CA VAL A 68 -18.55 -38.59 17.47
C VAL A 68 -18.68 -39.08 16.03
N THR A 69 -17.75 -38.70 15.15
CA THR A 69 -17.77 -39.17 13.76
C THR A 69 -17.54 -40.65 13.61
N ALA A 70 -16.63 -41.23 14.41
CA ALA A 70 -16.46 -42.68 14.46
C ALA A 70 -17.76 -43.38 14.92
N VAL A 71 -18.44 -42.84 15.95
CA VAL A 71 -19.72 -43.40 16.43
C VAL A 71 -20.82 -43.29 15.37
N GLY A 72 -20.94 -42.16 14.68
CA GLY A 72 -21.91 -42.00 13.60
C GLY A 72 -21.66 -42.94 12.42
N TRP A 73 -20.39 -43.22 12.09
CA TRP A 73 -20.03 -44.25 11.12
C TRP A 73 -20.34 -45.66 11.62
N ALA A 74 -20.10 -45.95 12.89
CA ALA A 74 -20.42 -47.25 13.49
C ALA A 74 -21.93 -47.56 13.39
N PHE A 75 -22.81 -46.61 13.71
CA PHE A 75 -24.25 -46.78 13.52
C PHE A 75 -24.64 -47.01 12.06
N GLY A 76 -24.04 -46.27 11.12
CA GLY A 76 -24.26 -46.49 9.68
C GLY A 76 -23.83 -47.89 9.22
N LEU A 77 -22.68 -48.38 9.70
CA LEU A 77 -22.20 -49.73 9.41
C LEU A 77 -23.08 -50.82 10.05
N ILE A 78 -23.58 -50.59 11.27
CA ILE A 78 -24.53 -51.50 11.92
C ILE A 78 -25.82 -51.59 11.11
N ALA A 79 -26.42 -50.46 10.72
CA ALA A 79 -27.62 -50.43 9.89
C ALA A 79 -27.42 -51.15 8.54
N THR A 80 -26.31 -50.88 7.86
CA THR A 80 -25.93 -51.60 6.63
C THR A 80 -25.73 -53.09 6.89
N GLY A 81 -25.10 -53.47 8.00
CA GLY A 81 -24.91 -54.87 8.38
C GLY A 81 -26.25 -55.61 8.57
N VAL A 82 -27.23 -54.97 9.20
CA VAL A 82 -28.60 -55.53 9.33
C VAL A 82 -29.24 -55.73 7.96
N LEU A 83 -29.14 -54.76 7.07
CA LEU A 83 -29.71 -54.86 5.72
C LEU A 83 -29.02 -55.94 4.89
N VAL A 84 -27.69 -56.07 4.99
CA VAL A 84 -26.93 -57.15 4.32
C VAL A 84 -27.34 -58.51 4.88
N ALA A 85 -27.44 -58.64 6.21
CA ALA A 85 -27.87 -59.89 6.83
C ALA A 85 -29.27 -60.30 6.36
N HIS A 86 -30.22 -59.35 6.33
CA HIS A 86 -31.54 -59.58 5.77
C HIS A 86 -31.49 -60.03 4.31
N ALA A 87 -30.72 -59.33 3.47
CA ALA A 87 -30.57 -59.64 2.06
C ALA A 87 -30.04 -61.06 1.80
N LEU A 88 -29.13 -61.55 2.64
CA LEU A 88 -28.58 -62.91 2.55
C LEU A 88 -29.54 -64.00 3.04
N THR A 89 -30.49 -63.65 3.90
CA THR A 89 -31.51 -64.57 4.41
C THR A 89 -32.84 -64.51 3.65
N ALA A 90 -33.01 -63.54 2.75
CA ALA A 90 -34.19 -63.42 1.93
C ALA A 90 -34.17 -64.46 0.80
N GLU A 91 -35.14 -65.39 0.81
CA GLU A 91 -35.25 -66.48 -0.18
C GLU A 91 -35.51 -65.95 -1.60
N GLU A 92 -36.19 -64.80 -1.71
CA GLU A 92 -36.44 -64.10 -2.97
C GLU A 92 -35.72 -62.74 -2.99
N SER A 93 -35.22 -62.33 -4.15
CA SER A 93 -34.70 -60.97 -4.42
C SER A 93 -33.44 -60.53 -3.66
N ALA A 94 -32.59 -61.45 -3.21
CA ALA A 94 -31.32 -61.15 -2.52
C ALA A 94 -30.46 -60.07 -3.23
N GLY A 95 -30.37 -60.11 -4.56
CA GLY A 95 -29.63 -59.11 -5.34
C GLY A 95 -30.19 -57.69 -5.25
N ALA A 96 -31.52 -57.54 -5.20
CA ALA A 96 -32.16 -56.24 -5.03
C ALA A 96 -31.92 -55.69 -3.63
N TRP A 97 -32.05 -56.53 -2.60
CA TRP A 97 -31.77 -56.12 -1.21
C TRP A 97 -30.30 -55.76 -0.98
N LEU A 98 -29.36 -56.49 -1.58
CA LEU A 98 -27.94 -56.16 -1.50
C LEU A 98 -27.63 -54.80 -2.14
N ALA A 99 -28.32 -54.42 -3.21
CA ALA A 99 -28.13 -53.10 -3.83
C ALA A 99 -28.55 -51.96 -2.89
N VAL A 100 -29.63 -52.16 -2.12
CA VAL A 100 -30.18 -51.14 -1.23
C VAL A 100 -29.54 -51.17 0.17
N ALA A 101 -28.88 -52.25 0.56
CA ALA A 101 -28.24 -52.36 1.88
C ALA A 101 -27.15 -51.29 2.16
N TRP A 102 -26.60 -50.68 1.11
CA TRP A 102 -25.59 -49.64 1.21
C TRP A 102 -26.15 -48.23 1.41
N LEU A 103 -27.48 -48.04 1.42
CA LEU A 103 -28.10 -46.73 1.62
C LEU A 103 -27.64 -45.99 2.90
N PRO A 104 -27.50 -46.63 4.09
CA PRO A 104 -27.06 -45.94 5.31
C PRO A 104 -25.66 -45.33 5.18
N VAL A 105 -24.72 -46.10 4.61
CA VAL A 105 -23.36 -45.66 4.32
C VAL A 105 -23.36 -44.52 3.30
N ALA A 106 -24.13 -44.66 2.22
CA ALA A 106 -24.25 -43.63 1.19
C ALA A 106 -24.85 -42.32 1.73
N ALA A 107 -25.85 -42.40 2.62
CA ALA A 107 -26.44 -41.24 3.28
C ALA A 107 -25.40 -40.50 4.14
N LYS A 108 -24.60 -41.22 4.93
CA LYS A 108 -23.52 -40.64 5.73
C LYS A 108 -22.43 -40.01 4.86
N ALA A 109 -22.03 -40.67 3.77
CA ALA A 109 -21.06 -40.13 2.82
C ALA A 109 -21.56 -38.84 2.16
N LEU A 110 -22.85 -38.76 1.82
CA LEU A 110 -23.45 -37.56 1.23
C LEU A 110 -23.42 -36.37 2.21
N TRP A 111 -23.61 -36.61 3.51
CA TRP A 111 -23.42 -35.59 4.54
C TRP A 111 -21.97 -35.13 4.66
N LEU A 112 -20.98 -36.00 4.47
CA LEU A 112 -19.56 -35.61 4.45
C LEU A 112 -19.24 -34.74 3.24
N VAL A 113 -19.68 -35.15 2.04
CA VAL A 113 -19.50 -34.37 0.82
C VAL A 113 -20.14 -32.99 0.97
N HIS A 114 -21.34 -32.94 1.54
CA HIS A 114 -22.00 -31.67 1.83
C HIS A 114 -21.20 -30.80 2.82
N GLY A 115 -20.67 -31.38 3.89
CA GLY A 115 -19.84 -30.65 4.86
C GLY A 115 -18.48 -30.19 4.29
N LEU A 116 -17.91 -30.92 3.33
CA LEU A 116 -16.74 -30.46 2.57
C LEU A 116 -17.12 -29.28 1.66
N TRP A 117 -18.27 -29.37 1.00
CA TRP A 117 -18.73 -28.32 0.11
C TRP A 117 -19.01 -27.02 0.87
N GLU A 118 -19.67 -27.09 2.04
CA GLU A 118 -19.88 -25.92 2.92
C GLU A 118 -18.56 -25.28 3.37
N ARG A 119 -17.52 -26.07 3.65
CA ARG A 119 -16.19 -25.56 4.02
C ARG A 119 -15.48 -24.85 2.86
N THR A 120 -15.69 -25.33 1.63
CA THR A 120 -15.12 -24.71 0.43
C THR A 120 -15.95 -23.55 -0.12
N ALA A 121 -17.19 -23.39 0.33
CA ALA A 121 -18.07 -22.33 -0.14
C ALA A 121 -17.66 -21.01 0.52
N LEU A 122 -17.11 -20.09 -0.28
CA LEU A 122 -16.90 -18.71 0.15
C LEU A 122 -18.25 -18.09 0.52
N THR A 123 -18.41 -17.73 1.79
CA THR A 123 -19.64 -17.10 2.27
C THR A 123 -19.84 -15.74 1.60
N PRO A 124 -21.07 -15.23 1.46
CA PRO A 124 -21.31 -13.89 0.92
C PRO A 124 -20.56 -12.79 1.69
N GLY A 125 -20.40 -12.96 3.01
CA GLY A 125 -19.58 -12.08 3.84
C GLY A 125 -18.10 -12.15 3.49
N ALA A 126 -17.54 -13.35 3.31
CA ALA A 126 -16.16 -13.52 2.86
C ALA A 126 -15.92 -12.94 1.46
N LEU A 127 -16.86 -13.12 0.53
CA LEU A 127 -16.81 -12.49 -0.80
C LEU A 127 -16.88 -10.96 -0.71
N GLY A 128 -17.69 -10.43 0.20
CA GLY A 128 -17.75 -8.99 0.50
C GLY A 128 -16.41 -8.47 1.02
N ALA A 129 -15.81 -9.16 1.99
CA ALA A 129 -14.49 -8.80 2.53
C ALA A 129 -13.39 -8.84 1.46
N ILE A 130 -13.36 -9.88 0.61
CA ILE A 130 -12.41 -9.98 -0.51
C ILE A 130 -12.59 -8.81 -1.47
N ARG A 131 -13.83 -8.47 -1.83
CA ARG A 131 -14.12 -7.31 -2.70
C ARG A 131 -13.70 -6.00 -2.05
N GLY A 132 -13.90 -5.84 -0.74
CA GLY A 132 -13.45 -4.68 0.03
C GLY A 132 -11.93 -4.50 -0.05
N ILE A 133 -11.17 -5.56 0.26
CA ILE A 133 -9.69 -5.55 0.18
C ILE A 133 -9.21 -5.26 -1.25
N GLN A 134 -9.86 -5.85 -2.26
CA GLN A 134 -9.51 -5.59 -3.66
C GLN A 134 -9.81 -4.14 -4.08
N GLN A 135 -10.88 -3.55 -3.56
CA GLN A 135 -11.22 -2.16 -3.86
C GLN A 135 -10.27 -1.20 -3.16
N GLU A 136 -9.97 -1.42 -1.89
CA GLU A 136 -9.04 -0.62 -1.10
C GLU A 136 -7.63 -0.61 -1.74
N SER A 137 -7.11 -1.79 -2.10
CA SER A 137 -5.81 -1.88 -2.78
C SER A 137 -5.78 -1.20 -4.15
N ARG A 138 -6.90 -1.19 -4.90
CA ARG A 138 -7.03 -0.43 -6.15
C ARG A 138 -7.01 1.07 -5.91
N ASP A 139 -7.71 1.53 -4.88
CA ASP A 139 -7.80 2.94 -4.53
C ASP A 139 -6.43 3.44 -4.03
N GLU A 140 -5.73 2.68 -3.19
CA GLU A 140 -4.36 2.97 -2.76
C GLU A 140 -3.39 3.03 -3.94
N ALA A 141 -3.46 2.07 -4.87
CA ALA A 141 -2.62 2.07 -6.06
C ALA A 141 -2.91 3.27 -6.98
N ALA A 142 -4.17 3.68 -7.10
CA ALA A 142 -4.56 4.86 -7.87
C ALA A 142 -4.00 6.15 -7.22
N VAL A 143 -4.09 6.28 -5.90
CA VAL A 143 -3.54 7.42 -5.15
C VAL A 143 -2.02 7.47 -5.26
N ALA A 144 -1.33 6.34 -5.09
CA ALA A 144 0.12 6.26 -5.24
C ALA A 144 0.58 6.69 -6.64
N ARG A 145 -0.12 6.22 -7.69
CA ARG A 145 0.15 6.62 -9.07
C ARG A 145 -0.09 8.10 -9.30
N ALA A 146 -1.18 8.66 -8.77
CA ALA A 146 -1.48 10.08 -8.88
C ALA A 146 -0.40 10.95 -8.22
N ARG A 147 0.09 10.54 -7.05
CA ARG A 147 1.18 11.22 -6.34
C ARG A 147 2.49 11.21 -7.13
N LEU A 148 2.89 10.05 -7.65
CA LEU A 148 4.10 9.92 -8.48
C LEU A 148 4.01 10.80 -9.74
N LEU A 149 2.84 10.87 -10.38
CA LEU A 149 2.63 11.74 -11.54
C LEU A 149 2.72 13.23 -11.17
N ALA A 150 2.22 13.62 -10.00
CA ALA A 150 2.31 15.00 -9.52
C ALA A 150 3.77 15.41 -9.23
N GLU A 151 4.54 14.53 -8.58
CA GLU A 151 5.96 14.74 -8.31
C GLU A 151 6.76 14.82 -9.62
N ALA A 152 6.53 13.91 -10.56
CA ALA A 152 7.19 13.89 -11.86
C ALA A 152 6.94 15.18 -12.67
N ARG A 153 5.69 15.67 -12.72
CA ARG A 153 5.35 16.94 -13.41
C ARG A 153 6.00 18.15 -12.77
N THR A 154 6.11 18.15 -11.44
CA THR A 154 6.76 19.24 -10.70
C THR A 154 8.26 19.27 -11.04
N GLU A 155 8.91 18.11 -11.06
CA GLU A 155 10.34 18.03 -11.39
C GLU A 155 10.60 18.37 -12.87
N GLU A 156 9.73 17.94 -13.79
CA GLU A 156 9.80 18.35 -15.20
C GLU A 156 9.73 19.88 -15.38
N THR A 157 8.80 20.52 -14.65
CA THR A 157 8.67 21.99 -14.65
C THR A 157 9.93 22.65 -14.11
N ARG A 158 10.49 22.12 -13.02
CA ARG A 158 11.73 22.62 -12.41
C ARG A 158 12.92 22.47 -13.36
N LEU A 159 13.11 21.31 -13.98
CA LEU A 159 14.19 21.06 -14.93
C LEU A 159 14.11 21.98 -16.14
N THR A 160 12.90 22.22 -16.66
CA THR A 160 12.67 23.15 -17.76
C THR A 160 13.01 24.59 -17.36
N ALA A 161 12.60 25.02 -16.16
CA ALA A 161 12.91 26.36 -15.64
C ALA A 161 14.42 26.56 -15.45
N VAL A 162 15.13 25.59 -14.87
CA VAL A 162 16.58 25.62 -14.67
C VAL A 162 17.32 25.63 -16.01
N THR A 163 16.90 24.79 -16.96
CA THR A 163 17.49 24.73 -18.31
C THR A 163 17.32 26.06 -19.05
N ALA A 164 16.12 26.65 -18.98
CA ALA A 164 15.86 27.96 -19.57
C ALA A 164 16.68 29.09 -18.93
N ALA A 165 16.89 29.04 -17.60
CA ALA A 165 17.76 29.97 -16.90
C ALA A 165 19.24 29.81 -17.31
N GLY A 166 19.74 28.57 -17.37
CA GLY A 166 21.09 28.28 -17.85
C GLY A 166 21.32 28.76 -19.28
N ALA A 167 20.34 28.56 -20.17
CA ALA A 167 20.40 29.06 -21.55
C ALA A 167 20.41 30.60 -21.63
N ARG A 168 19.79 31.31 -20.67
CA ARG A 168 19.90 32.78 -20.58
C ARG A 168 21.29 33.20 -20.14
N VAL A 169 21.84 32.56 -19.10
CA VAL A 169 23.19 32.85 -18.59
C VAL A 169 24.24 32.60 -19.68
N ALA A 170 24.21 31.45 -20.34
CA ALA A 170 25.14 31.12 -21.42
C ALA A 170 25.09 32.16 -22.57
N ARG A 171 23.89 32.63 -22.94
CA ARG A 171 23.73 33.69 -23.95
C ARG A 171 24.28 35.03 -23.52
N VAL A 172 24.20 35.38 -22.22
CA VAL A 172 24.80 36.61 -21.70
C VAL A 172 26.33 36.47 -21.68
N GLN A 173 26.86 35.36 -21.18
CA GLN A 173 28.30 35.07 -21.19
C GLN A 173 28.89 35.14 -22.60
N ALA A 174 28.22 34.52 -23.59
CA ALA A 174 28.65 34.59 -24.99
C ALA A 174 28.67 36.03 -25.53
N ARG A 175 27.63 36.82 -25.25
CA ARG A 175 27.58 38.24 -25.65
C ARG A 175 28.68 39.06 -24.98
N THR A 176 28.90 38.87 -23.68
CA THR A 176 29.96 39.54 -22.93
C THR A 176 31.34 39.20 -23.48
N ALA A 177 31.58 37.92 -23.80
CA ALA A 177 32.85 37.49 -24.42
C ALA A 177 33.07 38.17 -25.78
N VAL A 178 32.04 38.29 -26.62
CA VAL A 178 32.12 39.02 -27.90
C VAL A 178 32.43 40.50 -27.67
N THR A 179 31.75 41.16 -26.72
CA THR A 179 32.01 42.58 -26.41
C THR A 179 33.43 42.79 -25.90
N LEU A 180 33.92 41.92 -25.02
CA LEU A 180 35.28 41.97 -24.50
C LEU A 180 36.32 41.74 -25.60
N ALA A 181 36.11 40.74 -26.46
CA ALA A 181 36.98 40.50 -27.60
C ALA A 181 37.03 41.71 -28.56
N GLY A 182 35.88 42.36 -28.81
CA GLY A 182 35.82 43.59 -29.59
C GLY A 182 36.55 44.77 -28.94
N ALA A 183 36.38 44.95 -27.62
CA ALA A 183 37.09 45.98 -26.86
C ALA A 183 38.61 45.75 -26.91
N TRP A 184 39.05 44.49 -26.81
CA TRP A 184 40.45 44.12 -26.91
C TRP A 184 41.02 44.40 -28.31
N SER A 185 40.32 43.98 -29.36
CA SER A 185 40.71 44.27 -30.74
C SER A 185 40.81 45.78 -31.01
N THR A 186 39.93 46.57 -30.40
CA THR A 186 39.98 48.04 -30.50
C THR A 186 41.22 48.61 -29.78
N LEU A 187 41.54 48.11 -28.59
CA LEU A 187 42.75 48.47 -27.84
C LEU A 187 44.03 48.11 -28.62
N GLU A 188 44.07 46.92 -29.21
CA GLU A 188 45.18 46.44 -30.03
C GLU A 188 45.37 47.31 -31.29
N THR A 189 44.27 47.60 -32.00
CA THR A 189 44.29 48.51 -33.16
C THR A 189 44.77 49.92 -32.78
N ALA A 190 44.34 50.45 -31.63
CA ALA A 190 44.78 51.75 -31.15
C ALA A 190 46.27 51.77 -30.76
N ARG A 191 46.81 50.63 -30.29
CA ARG A 191 48.24 50.45 -29.99
C ARG A 191 49.09 50.38 -31.25
N ASP A 192 48.63 49.66 -32.26
CA ASP A 192 49.36 49.46 -33.52
C ASP A 192 49.24 50.65 -34.48
N GLY A 193 48.39 51.63 -34.16
CA GLY A 193 48.26 52.89 -34.88
C GLY A 193 49.58 53.68 -34.91
N GLU A 194 49.90 54.25 -36.06
CA GLU A 194 51.24 54.76 -36.39
C GLU A 194 51.75 55.87 -35.44
N ASP A 195 50.85 56.72 -34.92
CA ASP A 195 51.19 57.80 -33.99
C ASP A 195 51.27 57.33 -32.52
N THR A 196 50.38 56.44 -32.08
CA THR A 196 50.39 55.86 -30.72
C THR A 196 51.55 54.87 -30.55
N GLY A 197 51.80 54.03 -31.56
CA GLY A 197 52.95 53.13 -31.61
C GLY A 197 54.26 53.89 -31.54
N ARG A 198 54.40 55.02 -32.26
CA ARG A 198 55.56 55.93 -32.14
C ARG A 198 55.69 56.52 -30.74
N ALA A 199 54.59 56.99 -30.13
CA ALA A 199 54.58 57.58 -28.80
C ALA A 199 54.88 56.57 -27.66
N LEU A 200 54.43 55.33 -27.79
CA LEU A 200 54.74 54.26 -26.83
C LEU A 200 56.15 53.70 -27.05
N THR A 201 56.64 53.67 -28.29
CA THR A 201 58.03 53.27 -28.60
C THR A 201 59.04 54.31 -28.12
N SER A 202 58.71 55.61 -28.15
CA SER A 202 59.57 56.69 -27.63
C SER A 202 59.66 56.73 -26.09
N VAL A 203 58.69 56.15 -25.39
CA VAL A 203 58.72 55.96 -23.92
C VAL A 203 59.42 54.65 -23.51
N THR A 204 59.44 53.63 -24.38
CA THR A 204 60.07 52.33 -24.09
C THR A 204 61.52 52.22 -24.58
N THR A 205 61.93 53.02 -25.57
CA THR A 205 63.36 53.23 -25.85
C THR A 205 63.95 54.15 -24.78
N ARG A 206 64.98 53.67 -24.08
CA ARG A 206 65.57 54.35 -22.91
C ARG A 206 66.23 55.66 -23.34
N VAL A 207 65.51 56.78 -23.29
CA VAL A 207 66.09 58.12 -23.50
C VAL A 207 66.83 58.62 -22.24
N THR A 208 66.55 58.03 -21.05
CA THR A 208 67.31 58.31 -19.81
C THR A 208 67.37 57.08 -18.89
N HIS A 209 68.52 56.79 -18.28
CA HIS A 209 68.66 55.69 -17.31
C HIS A 209 67.85 56.00 -16.04
N GLY A 210 66.82 55.18 -15.77
CA GLY A 210 66.22 55.05 -14.43
C GLY A 210 64.90 55.76 -14.12
N VAL A 211 64.13 56.28 -15.09
CA VAL A 211 62.99 57.19 -14.75
C VAL A 211 61.59 56.79 -15.25
N THR A 212 61.37 55.70 -15.99
CA THR A 212 59.97 55.29 -16.29
C THR A 212 59.77 53.78 -16.32
N PRO A 213 58.82 53.23 -15.54
CA PRO A 213 58.40 51.84 -15.72
C PRO A 213 57.71 51.69 -17.09
N PRO A 214 57.92 50.58 -17.80
CA PRO A 214 57.20 50.31 -19.04
C PRO A 214 55.70 50.24 -18.75
N TRP A 215 54.89 50.88 -19.61
CA TRP A 215 53.45 50.71 -19.58
C TRP A 215 53.09 49.30 -20.08
N GLU A 216 52.77 48.39 -19.16
CA GLU A 216 52.31 47.03 -19.47
C GLU A 216 50.78 46.97 -19.44
N LEU A 217 50.16 46.33 -20.43
CA LEU A 217 48.72 46.08 -20.41
C LEU A 217 48.37 45.11 -19.27
N PRO A 218 47.19 45.25 -18.63
CA PRO A 218 46.68 44.22 -17.75
C PRO A 218 46.50 42.91 -18.52
N VAL A 219 47.37 41.93 -18.26
CA VAL A 219 47.23 40.58 -18.79
C VAL A 219 46.13 39.90 -17.99
N TRP A 220 45.13 39.33 -18.68
CA TRP A 220 44.18 38.42 -18.03
C TRP A 220 44.92 37.14 -17.63
N GLY A 221 45.51 37.16 -16.44
CA GLY A 221 45.98 35.96 -15.75
C GLY A 221 44.80 35.20 -15.12
N PRO A 222 45.01 33.93 -14.72
CA PRO A 222 43.99 33.14 -14.03
C PRO A 222 43.47 33.91 -12.80
N THR A 223 42.14 33.97 -12.65
CA THR A 223 41.46 34.74 -11.61
C THR A 223 41.97 34.39 -10.22
N GLN A 224 42.46 35.38 -9.48
CA GLN A 224 42.78 35.24 -8.07
C GLN A 224 41.47 35.23 -7.26
N PRO A 225 41.17 34.18 -6.48
CA PRO A 225 39.97 34.16 -5.65
C PRO A 225 40.06 35.25 -4.59
N VAL A 226 39.08 36.16 -4.58
CA VAL A 226 38.92 37.17 -3.51
C VAL A 226 38.30 36.45 -2.30
N PRO A 227 38.82 36.66 -1.07
CA PRO A 227 38.26 36.02 0.11
C PRO A 227 36.77 36.35 0.26
N ALA A 228 35.97 35.32 0.57
CA ALA A 228 34.56 35.47 0.84
C ALA A 228 34.36 36.42 2.03
N LEU A 229 33.40 37.34 1.92
CA LEU A 229 32.99 38.21 3.03
C LEU A 229 32.67 37.34 4.25
N GLU A 230 33.37 37.58 5.36
CA GLU A 230 33.10 36.87 6.61
C GLU A 230 31.66 37.16 7.06
N THR A 231 30.84 36.12 7.04
CA THR A 231 29.49 36.15 7.58
C THR A 231 29.62 36.36 9.09
N GLY A 232 29.27 37.55 9.59
CA GLY A 232 29.16 37.80 11.03
C GLY A 232 28.21 36.79 11.71
N PRO A 233 28.28 36.65 13.04
CA PRO A 233 27.50 35.64 13.77
C PRO A 233 26.01 35.81 13.47
N ALA A 234 25.41 34.76 12.90
CA ALA A 234 23.99 34.77 12.58
C ALA A 234 23.16 34.83 13.87
N LEU A 235 22.13 35.67 13.90
CA LEU A 235 21.14 35.73 14.98
C LEU A 235 20.62 34.31 15.29
N THR A 236 20.61 33.93 16.56
CA THR A 236 19.99 32.68 17.04
C THR A 236 18.48 32.74 16.84
N ASP A 237 17.81 31.59 16.83
CA ASP A 237 16.36 31.56 16.61
C ASP A 237 15.59 32.22 17.75
N GLU A 238 16.08 32.12 19.00
CA GLU A 238 15.49 32.79 20.16
C GLU A 238 15.63 34.31 20.07
N ALA A 239 16.79 34.80 19.62
CA ALA A 239 17.01 36.22 19.41
C ALA A 239 16.17 36.76 18.24
N LEU A 240 15.97 35.95 17.19
CA LEU A 240 15.10 36.28 16.07
C LEU A 240 13.63 36.37 16.51
N ASP A 241 13.17 35.43 17.35
CA ASP A 241 11.79 35.41 17.86
C ASP A 241 11.52 36.63 18.74
N ALA A 242 12.43 36.96 19.67
CA ALA A 242 12.31 38.15 20.53
C ALA A 242 12.25 39.45 19.71
N LEU A 243 13.10 39.57 18.69
CA LEU A 243 13.17 40.76 17.84
C LEU A 243 11.96 40.90 16.92
N VAL A 244 11.41 39.78 16.44
CA VAL A 244 10.15 39.77 15.67
C VAL A 244 8.97 40.17 16.55
N ASP A 245 8.92 39.70 17.80
CA ASP A 245 7.85 40.05 18.75
C ASP A 245 7.89 41.52 19.16
N GLU A 246 9.09 42.05 19.43
CA GLU A 246 9.32 43.46 19.73
C GLU A 246 8.85 44.36 18.58
N ILE A 247 9.27 44.09 17.34
CA ILE A 247 8.87 44.90 16.18
C ILE A 247 7.36 44.79 15.95
N ARG A 248 6.76 43.60 16.11
CA ARG A 248 5.32 43.40 15.93
C ARG A 248 4.50 44.27 16.88
N HIS A 249 4.89 44.35 18.15
CA HIS A 249 4.18 45.09 19.20
C HIS A 249 4.66 46.54 19.36
N SER A 250 5.52 47.02 18.46
CA SER A 250 5.98 48.42 18.46
C SER A 250 4.87 49.44 18.20
N GLU A 251 3.74 49.02 17.62
CA GLU A 251 2.55 49.85 17.38
C GLU A 251 1.27 49.14 17.82
N THR A 252 0.25 49.94 18.12
CA THR A 252 -1.11 49.46 18.41
C THR A 252 -2.06 50.02 17.35
N PRO A 253 -2.75 49.17 16.57
CA PRO A 253 -2.74 47.70 16.61
C PRO A 253 -1.42 47.08 16.11
N ALA A 254 -1.15 45.84 16.52
CA ALA A 254 0.08 45.12 16.18
C ALA A 254 0.28 45.01 14.66
N LEU A 255 1.53 45.17 14.22
CA LEU A 255 1.89 45.22 12.80
C LEU A 255 1.57 43.90 12.06
N SER A 256 1.27 44.01 10.77
CA SER A 256 1.18 42.83 9.89
C SER A 256 2.56 42.26 9.55
N TYR A 257 2.61 40.99 9.10
CA TYR A 257 3.88 40.36 8.68
C TYR A 257 4.66 41.21 7.66
N ARG A 258 3.95 41.85 6.72
CA ARG A 258 4.56 42.65 5.66
C ARG A 258 5.21 43.92 6.23
N GLU A 259 4.59 44.55 7.21
CA GLU A 259 5.11 45.76 7.86
C GLU A 259 6.27 45.43 8.80
N MET A 260 6.13 44.36 9.59
CA MET A 260 7.20 43.84 10.44
C MET A 260 8.44 43.47 9.62
N SER A 261 8.29 42.72 8.53
CA SER A 261 9.43 42.28 7.69
C SER A 261 10.13 43.46 7.01
N ALA A 262 9.39 44.50 6.59
CA ALA A 262 9.97 45.72 6.06
C ALA A 262 10.78 46.47 7.12
N ARG A 263 10.26 46.61 8.35
CA ARG A 263 10.97 47.28 9.46
C ARG A 263 12.19 46.49 9.93
N PHE A 264 12.08 45.16 10.02
CA PHE A 264 13.20 44.27 10.34
C PHE A 264 14.38 44.47 9.37
N ARG A 265 14.11 44.59 8.07
CA ARG A 265 15.14 44.85 7.05
C ARG A 265 15.66 46.30 7.10
N ALA A 266 14.78 47.27 7.34
CA ALA A 266 15.16 48.68 7.46
C ALA A 266 16.07 48.94 8.67
N ALA A 267 15.91 48.17 9.76
CA ALA A 267 16.77 48.18 10.93
C ALA A 267 18.15 47.49 10.70
N GLY A 268 18.40 46.99 9.48
CA GLY A 268 19.68 46.38 9.10
C GLY A 268 19.82 44.91 9.49
N HIS A 269 18.76 44.26 9.97
CA HIS A 269 18.79 42.84 10.29
C HIS A 269 18.68 41.97 9.03
N ALA A 270 19.48 40.91 8.98
CA ALA A 270 19.50 39.96 7.88
C ALA A 270 19.06 38.57 8.36
N ALA A 271 17.99 38.04 7.76
CA ALA A 271 17.53 36.67 7.95
C ALA A 271 16.93 36.15 6.65
N SER A 272 17.07 34.84 6.39
CA SER A 272 16.41 34.21 5.25
C SER A 272 14.89 34.27 5.41
N GLU A 273 14.16 34.43 4.30
CA GLU A 273 12.69 34.53 4.31
C GLU A 273 12.03 33.33 5.01
N VAL A 274 12.63 32.13 4.86
CA VAL A 274 12.17 30.91 5.51
C VAL A 274 12.27 31.01 7.04
N ARG A 275 13.41 31.48 7.56
CA ARG A 275 13.62 31.66 9.01
C ARG A 275 12.71 32.75 9.57
N LEU A 276 12.57 33.86 8.86
CA LEU A 276 11.71 34.98 9.29
C LEU A 276 10.23 34.58 9.36
N ARG A 277 9.74 33.79 8.41
CA ARG A 277 8.36 33.24 8.45
C ARG A 277 8.16 32.21 9.56
N ALA A 278 9.17 31.39 9.83
CA ALA A 278 9.11 30.42 10.93
C ALA A 278 9.02 31.13 12.29
N ALA A 279 9.85 32.16 12.51
CA ALA A 279 9.81 33.00 13.70
C ALA A 279 8.45 33.71 13.85
N TRP A 280 7.95 34.34 12.78
CA TRP A 280 6.63 34.96 12.78
C TRP A 280 5.51 33.99 13.18
N LYS A 281 5.53 32.76 12.68
CA LYS A 281 4.54 31.74 13.06
C LYS A 281 4.62 31.37 14.54
N ARG A 282 5.82 31.28 15.12
CA ARG A 282 5.99 30.98 16.55
C ARG A 282 5.51 32.11 17.44
N VAL A 283 5.71 33.36 17.03
CA VAL A 283 5.29 34.56 17.78
C VAL A 283 3.78 34.83 17.68
N VAL A 284 3.13 34.39 16.60
CA VAL A 284 1.69 34.61 16.36
C VAL A 284 0.81 33.46 16.86
N ALA A 285 1.35 32.24 16.97
CA ALA A 285 0.65 31.07 17.48
C ALA A 285 0.28 31.23 18.97
#